data_AF-Q16NL3-F1
#
_entry.id   AF-Q16NL3-F1
#
_cell.length_a   1.000
_cell.length_b   1.000
_cell.length_c   1.000
_cell.angle_alpha   90.00
_cell.angle_beta   90.00
_cell.angle_gamma   90.00
#
_symmetry.space_group_name_H-M   'P 1'
#
loop_
_entity.id
_entity.type
_entity.pdbx_description
1 polymer ?
#
loop_
_entity_poly.entity_id
_entity_poly.type
_entity_poly.pdbx_seq_one_letter_code
_entity_poly.pdbx_strand_id
1 'polypeptide(L)'
;MDNCFHNTTPQVPTDILYSVKIPETVEEIDSRCRVFYRGMDCIQSYLNACVEAKERRIIENEVFGAQKMYDHLCRDKSFQNEFFKHKGCFRHVHNDWDSCSRRFTNILKEEMTKTTQQSFNVQYMHFCCARYGYENCVFTSAKYKCKPDSAVFLRKIAKLLSTDRHFLNCDKIESEICSGASGRHHHHRRSPTLLVATLAAMVMLLPVMARLSAVWR
;
A
#
# COMPACT_ATOMS: atom_id res chain seq x y z
N MET A 1 -0.23 -34.50 7.34
CA MET A 1 0.08 -33.08 7.13
C MET A 1 1.56 -32.78 7.40
N ASP A 2 2.27 -33.63 8.15
CA ASP A 2 3.64 -33.37 8.64
C ASP A 2 4.73 -33.38 7.55
N ASN A 3 4.55 -34.08 6.43
CA ASN A 3 5.57 -34.16 5.37
C ASN A 3 5.77 -32.85 4.57
N CYS A 4 4.89 -31.86 4.73
CA CYS A 4 4.95 -30.62 3.94
C CYS A 4 5.92 -29.56 4.50
N PHE A 5 6.26 -29.63 5.79
CA PHE A 5 7.14 -28.66 6.45
C PHE A 5 8.45 -29.27 6.95
N HIS A 6 8.53 -30.60 7.06
CA HIS A 6 9.68 -31.28 7.67
C HIS A 6 10.92 -31.42 6.77
N ASN A 7 10.89 -30.98 5.51
CA ASN A 7 11.99 -31.22 4.55
C ASN A 7 12.46 -29.99 3.76
N THR A 8 11.93 -28.80 4.04
CA THR A 8 12.15 -27.61 3.19
C THR A 8 12.73 -26.42 3.92
N THR A 9 12.75 -26.40 5.26
CA THR A 9 13.24 -25.25 6.03
C THR A 9 14.77 -25.21 5.99
N PRO A 10 15.40 -24.28 5.25
CA PRO A 10 16.84 -24.12 5.35
C PRO A 10 17.18 -23.60 6.75
N GLN A 11 18.24 -24.11 7.37
CA GLN A 11 18.83 -23.48 8.55
C GLN A 11 19.41 -22.12 8.13
N VAL A 12 18.57 -21.09 8.15
CA VAL A 12 18.96 -19.70 7.97
C VAL A 12 19.25 -19.14 9.35
N PRO A 13 20.45 -18.57 9.59
CA PRO A 13 20.75 -17.89 10.84
C PRO A 13 19.65 -16.86 11.17
N THR A 14 19.04 -16.99 12.35
CA THR A 14 17.85 -16.22 12.75
C THR A 14 18.14 -14.72 12.83
N ASP A 15 19.35 -14.33 13.17
CA ASP A 15 19.89 -12.97 13.13
C ASP A 15 19.81 -12.31 11.74
N ILE A 16 19.92 -13.08 10.66
CA ILE A 16 19.76 -12.57 9.29
C ILE A 16 18.28 -12.31 8.97
N LEU A 17 17.37 -13.13 9.51
CA LEU A 17 15.93 -13.01 9.30
C LEU A 17 15.32 -11.83 10.07
N TYR A 18 15.85 -11.51 11.25
CA TYR A 18 15.31 -10.46 12.13
C TYR A 18 15.99 -9.09 12.01
N SER A 19 17.11 -8.98 11.29
CA SER A 19 17.74 -7.68 11.03
C SER A 19 17.15 -7.00 9.79
N VAL A 20 16.10 -6.20 9.98
CA VAL A 20 15.58 -5.28 8.93
C VAL A 20 16.50 -4.06 8.85
N LYS A 21 17.70 -4.26 8.29
CA LYS A 21 18.68 -3.19 8.03
C LYS A 21 18.74 -2.91 6.54
N ILE A 22 18.70 -1.64 6.18
CA ILE A 22 18.92 -1.18 4.80
C ILE A 22 20.37 -1.51 4.40
N PRO A 23 20.60 -2.24 3.29
CA PRO A 23 21.95 -2.55 2.83
C PRO A 23 22.79 -1.31 2.58
N GLU A 24 23.99 -1.28 3.15
CA GLU A 24 24.94 -0.17 3.04
C GLU A 24 26.00 -0.40 1.97
N THR A 25 26.29 -1.67 1.63
CA THR A 25 27.31 -2.07 0.64
C THR A 25 26.78 -3.10 -0.37
N VAL A 26 27.53 -3.33 -1.45
CA VAL A 26 27.19 -4.35 -2.47
C VAL A 26 27.21 -5.75 -1.87
N GLU A 27 28.14 -6.03 -0.96
CA GLU A 27 28.27 -7.32 -0.27
C GLU A 27 27.05 -7.58 0.61
N GLU A 28 26.52 -6.55 1.29
CA GLU A 28 25.27 -6.63 2.03
C GLU A 28 24.08 -6.92 1.08
N ILE A 29 24.01 -6.28 -0.10
CA ILE A 29 23.01 -6.60 -1.13
C ILE A 29 23.13 -8.06 -1.58
N ASP A 30 24.33 -8.51 -1.96
CA ASP A 30 24.56 -9.88 -2.45
C ASP A 30 24.18 -10.93 -1.40
N SER A 31 24.45 -10.65 -0.12
CA SER A 31 24.02 -11.48 1.00
C SER A 31 22.49 -11.59 1.07
N ARG A 32 21.78 -10.45 0.97
CA ARG A 32 20.30 -10.44 0.97
C ARG A 32 19.73 -11.16 -0.25
N CYS A 33 20.34 -10.99 -1.42
CA CYS A 33 19.96 -11.69 -2.64
C CYS A 33 20.03 -13.21 -2.51
N ARG A 34 21.13 -13.74 -1.93
CA ARG A 34 21.27 -15.18 -1.69
C ARG A 34 20.16 -15.71 -0.77
N VAL A 35 19.86 -15.00 0.31
CA VAL A 35 18.81 -15.40 1.26
C VAL A 35 17.44 -15.35 0.60
N PHE A 36 17.15 -14.27 -0.14
CA PHE A 36 15.87 -14.11 -0.83
C PHE A 36 15.63 -15.21 -1.85
N TYR A 37 16.58 -15.46 -2.77
CA TYR A 37 16.40 -16.49 -3.80
C TYR A 37 16.31 -17.90 -3.19
N ARG A 38 17.09 -18.20 -2.15
CA ARG A 38 16.95 -19.47 -1.41
C ARG A 38 15.56 -19.61 -0.76
N GLY A 39 15.03 -18.52 -0.21
CA GLY A 39 13.66 -18.47 0.31
C GLY A 39 12.61 -18.70 -0.78
N MET A 40 12.79 -18.09 -1.95
CA MET A 40 11.90 -18.28 -3.10
C MET A 40 11.93 -19.72 -3.63
N ASP A 41 13.10 -20.36 -3.67
CA ASP A 41 13.21 -21.77 -4.05
C ASP A 41 12.44 -22.68 -3.07
N CYS A 42 12.56 -22.40 -1.76
CA CYS A 42 11.80 -23.10 -0.72
C CYS A 42 10.28 -22.92 -0.90
N ILE A 43 9.83 -21.69 -1.15
CA ILE A 43 8.41 -21.41 -1.45
C ILE A 43 7.99 -22.21 -2.68
N GLN A 44 8.75 -22.20 -3.77
CA GLN A 44 8.39 -22.93 -4.99
C GLN A 44 8.32 -24.44 -4.75
N SER A 45 9.27 -25.03 -4.02
CA SER A 45 9.24 -26.45 -3.66
C SER A 45 7.99 -26.79 -2.83
N TYR A 46 7.66 -25.95 -1.84
CA TYR A 46 6.46 -26.11 -1.03
C TYR A 46 5.18 -26.03 -1.88
N LEU A 47 5.06 -25.01 -2.73
CA LEU A 47 3.92 -24.84 -3.63
C LEU A 47 3.73 -26.06 -4.52
N ASN A 48 4.82 -26.57 -5.11
CA ASN A 48 4.79 -27.73 -6.00
C ASN A 48 4.37 -29.02 -5.28
N ALA A 49 4.82 -29.22 -4.05
CA ALA A 49 4.57 -30.44 -3.29
C ALA A 49 3.24 -30.45 -2.53
N CYS A 50 2.79 -29.30 -2.04
CA CYS A 50 1.80 -29.22 -0.96
C CYS A 50 0.58 -28.34 -1.21
N VAL A 51 0.58 -27.53 -2.27
CA VAL A 51 -0.52 -26.61 -2.57
C VAL A 51 -1.20 -27.01 -3.87
N GLU A 52 -2.51 -26.85 -3.98
CA GLU A 52 -3.22 -27.14 -5.23
C GLU A 52 -2.97 -26.07 -6.29
N ALA A 53 -3.03 -26.44 -7.57
CA ALA A 53 -2.65 -25.56 -8.68
C ALA A 53 -3.39 -24.20 -8.70
N LYS A 54 -4.65 -24.15 -8.24
CA LYS A 54 -5.43 -22.91 -8.17
C LYS A 54 -4.91 -21.97 -7.06
N GLU A 55 -4.56 -22.53 -5.91
CA GLU A 55 -4.08 -21.79 -4.74
C GLU A 55 -2.61 -21.36 -4.89
N ARG A 56 -1.80 -22.14 -5.63
CA ARG A 56 -0.41 -21.78 -5.97
C ARG A 56 -0.33 -20.40 -6.61
N ARG A 57 -1.24 -20.12 -7.57
CA ARG A 57 -1.27 -18.85 -8.28
C ARG A 57 -1.46 -17.67 -7.33
N ILE A 58 -2.26 -17.82 -6.27
CA ILE A 58 -2.48 -16.75 -5.29
C ILE A 58 -1.16 -16.42 -4.60
N ILE A 59 -0.44 -17.43 -4.10
CA ILE A 59 0.83 -17.23 -3.40
C ILE A 59 1.91 -16.69 -4.35
N GLU A 60 1.97 -17.18 -5.58
CA GLU A 60 2.90 -16.69 -6.61
C GLU A 60 2.66 -15.22 -6.97
N ASN A 61 1.43 -14.73 -6.91
CA ASN A 61 1.11 -13.33 -7.14
C ASN A 61 1.55 -12.44 -5.96
N GLU A 62 1.30 -12.89 -4.72
CA GLU A 62 1.68 -12.15 -3.51
C GLU A 62 3.19 -11.89 -3.43
N VAL A 63 4.02 -12.82 -3.91
CA VAL A 63 5.48 -12.67 -3.92
C VAL A 63 6.03 -11.96 -5.17
N PHE A 64 5.20 -11.70 -6.18
CA PHE A 64 5.65 -11.22 -7.49
C PHE A 64 6.34 -9.86 -7.43
N GLY A 65 5.74 -8.88 -6.74
CA GLY A 65 6.33 -7.54 -6.60
C GLY A 65 7.68 -7.57 -5.89
N ALA A 66 7.81 -8.42 -4.86
CA ALA A 66 9.08 -8.63 -4.17
C ALA A 66 10.13 -9.28 -5.09
N GLN A 67 9.76 -10.31 -5.87
CA GLN A 67 10.65 -10.92 -6.86
C GLN A 67 11.16 -9.89 -7.86
N LYS A 68 10.29 -9.02 -8.38
CA LYS A 68 10.69 -7.97 -9.33
C LYS A 68 11.64 -6.95 -8.71
N MET A 69 11.37 -6.53 -7.47
CA MET A 69 12.26 -5.63 -6.74
C MET A 69 13.65 -6.26 -6.54
N TYR A 70 13.70 -7.53 -6.14
CA TYR A 70 14.96 -8.25 -5.96
C TYR A 70 15.67 -8.53 -7.29
N ASP A 71 14.97 -8.80 -8.38
CA ASP A 71 15.60 -8.93 -9.70
C ASP A 71 16.35 -7.65 -10.09
N HIS A 72 15.75 -6.48 -9.87
CA HIS A 72 16.45 -5.20 -10.05
C HIS A 72 17.61 -5.05 -9.05
N LEU A 73 17.36 -5.21 -7.76
CA LEU A 73 18.36 -4.99 -6.72
C LEU A 73 19.58 -5.92 -6.86
N CYS A 74 19.38 -7.17 -7.29
CA CYS A 74 20.40 -8.20 -7.34
C CYS A 74 21.15 -8.25 -8.68
N ARG A 75 20.50 -7.88 -9.78
CA ARG A 75 21.04 -8.11 -11.14
C ARG A 75 21.36 -6.82 -11.89
N ASP A 76 20.78 -5.68 -11.51
CA ASP A 76 20.96 -4.41 -12.20
C ASP A 76 21.90 -3.47 -11.40
N LYS A 77 23.14 -3.31 -11.90
CA LYS A 77 24.13 -2.43 -11.28
C LYS A 77 23.74 -0.95 -11.34
N SER A 78 23.00 -0.52 -12.36
CA SER A 78 22.52 0.86 -12.43
C SER A 78 21.48 1.12 -11.34
N PHE A 79 20.61 0.15 -11.08
CA PHE A 79 19.65 0.21 -9.99
C PHE A 79 20.31 0.16 -8.61
N GLN A 80 21.37 -0.66 -8.41
CA GLN A 80 22.15 -0.65 -7.17
C GLN A 80 22.75 0.73 -6.89
N ASN A 81 23.32 1.39 -7.89
CA ASN A 81 23.88 2.74 -7.75
C ASN A 81 22.80 3.77 -7.39
N GLU A 82 21.64 3.71 -8.05
CA GLU A 82 20.48 4.56 -7.74
C GLU A 82 19.99 4.30 -6.30
N PHE A 83 19.89 3.04 -5.90
CA PHE A 83 19.53 2.63 -4.54
C PHE A 83 20.49 3.23 -3.49
N PHE A 84 21.80 3.08 -3.66
CA PHE A 84 22.78 3.65 -2.73
C PHE A 84 22.74 5.17 -2.66
N LYS A 85 22.43 5.85 -3.76
CA LYS A 85 22.24 7.31 -3.78
C LYS A 85 21.07 7.75 -2.89
N HIS A 86 20.01 6.95 -2.81
CA HIS A 86 18.76 7.32 -2.14
C HIS A 86 18.52 6.59 -0.80
N LYS A 87 19.36 5.62 -0.41
CA LYS A 87 19.15 4.73 0.74
C LYS A 87 18.87 5.44 2.06
N GLY A 88 19.48 6.61 2.28
CA GLY A 88 19.29 7.40 3.50
C GLY A 88 17.83 7.82 3.72
N CYS A 89 17.05 8.02 2.65
CA CYS A 89 15.67 8.44 2.74
C CYS A 89 14.77 7.38 3.39
N PHE A 90 15.03 6.08 3.20
CA PHE A 90 14.23 5.00 3.79
C PHE A 90 14.17 5.11 5.33
N ARG A 91 15.24 5.58 5.98
CA ARG A 91 15.26 5.80 7.44
C ARG A 91 14.29 6.88 7.88
N HIS A 92 14.13 7.94 7.08
CA HIS A 92 13.26 9.07 7.41
C HIS A 92 11.78 8.77 7.18
N VAL A 93 11.48 7.92 6.21
CA VAL A 93 10.10 7.61 5.81
C VAL A 93 9.60 6.26 6.30
N HIS A 94 10.42 5.46 7.01
CA HIS A 94 10.07 4.08 7.39
C HIS A 94 8.67 3.95 7.99
N ASN A 95 8.35 4.78 8.99
CA ASN A 95 7.05 4.75 9.66
C ASN A 95 5.90 5.21 8.74
N ASP A 96 6.14 6.19 7.86
CA ASP A 96 5.11 6.62 6.91
C ASP A 96 4.87 5.55 5.85
N TRP A 97 5.95 4.91 5.39
CA TRP A 97 5.87 3.81 4.44
C TRP A 97 5.05 2.66 5.01
N ASP A 98 5.34 2.23 6.24
CA ASP A 98 4.56 1.20 6.93
C ASP A 98 3.08 1.59 7.07
N SER A 99 2.79 2.85 7.39
CA SER A 99 1.43 3.39 7.39
C SER A 99 0.75 3.32 6.01
N CYS A 100 1.46 3.74 4.95
CA CYS A 100 0.98 3.65 3.57
C CYS A 100 0.70 2.19 3.17
N SER A 101 1.61 1.26 3.49
CA SER A 101 1.48 -0.17 3.21
C SER A 101 0.30 -0.79 3.96
N ARG A 102 0.12 -0.48 5.26
CA ARG A 102 -1.05 -0.96 6.02
C ARG A 102 -2.35 -0.48 5.42
N ARG A 103 -2.45 0.81 5.06
CA ARG A 103 -3.64 1.36 4.40
C ARG A 103 -3.92 0.65 3.07
N PHE A 104 -2.89 0.42 2.27
CA PHE A 104 -3.01 -0.30 1.00
C PHE A 104 -3.54 -1.73 1.21
N THR A 105 -2.90 -2.50 2.08
CA THR A 105 -3.29 -3.89 2.36
C THR A 105 -4.70 -4.00 2.95
N ASN A 106 -5.14 -3.03 3.75
CA ASN A 106 -6.51 -2.99 4.27
C ASN A 106 -7.53 -2.81 3.14
N ILE A 107 -7.27 -1.89 2.18
CA ILE A 107 -8.13 -1.72 1.00
C ILE A 107 -8.18 -3.02 0.20
N LEU A 108 -7.03 -3.68 -0.04
CA LEU A 108 -7.02 -4.96 -0.76
C LEU A 108 -7.90 -6.02 -0.07
N LYS A 109 -7.76 -6.16 1.26
CA LYS A 109 -8.56 -7.11 2.05
C LYS A 109 -10.05 -6.79 1.96
N GLU A 110 -10.44 -5.53 2.10
CA GLU A 110 -11.83 -5.09 1.97
C GLU A 110 -12.41 -5.34 0.58
N GLU A 111 -11.63 -5.12 -0.49
CA GLU A 111 -12.09 -5.39 -1.85
C GLU A 111 -12.19 -6.89 -2.14
N MET A 112 -11.29 -7.70 -1.59
CA MET A 112 -11.35 -9.17 -1.74
C MET A 112 -12.56 -9.79 -1.03
N THR A 113 -13.05 -9.23 0.08
CA THR A 113 -14.26 -9.74 0.75
C THR A 113 -15.55 -9.39 0.01
N LYS A 114 -15.54 -8.38 -0.87
CA LYS A 114 -16.68 -7.93 -1.69
C LYS A 114 -16.88 -8.74 -2.98
N THR A 115 -16.11 -9.81 -3.19
CA THR A 115 -16.06 -10.59 -4.45
C THR A 115 -17.43 -11.12 -4.95
N THR A 116 -18.44 -11.25 -4.09
CA THR A 116 -19.81 -11.65 -4.48
C THR A 116 -20.73 -10.49 -4.89
N GLN A 117 -20.33 -9.23 -4.72
CA GLN A 117 -21.19 -8.05 -4.92
C GLN A 117 -20.80 -7.16 -6.11
N GLN A 118 -19.60 -7.29 -6.66
CA GLN A 118 -19.08 -6.42 -7.72
C GLN A 118 -18.59 -7.19 -8.93
N SER A 119 -18.64 -6.57 -10.11
CA SER A 119 -18.02 -7.14 -11.31
C SER A 119 -16.50 -7.11 -11.21
N PHE A 120 -15.85 -8.07 -11.84
CA PHE A 120 -14.39 -8.17 -11.90
C PHE A 120 -13.71 -6.86 -12.37
N ASN A 121 -14.33 -6.15 -13.33
CA ASN A 121 -13.80 -4.89 -13.85
C ASN A 121 -13.81 -3.76 -12.81
N VAL A 122 -14.85 -3.71 -11.96
CA VAL A 122 -14.95 -2.71 -10.90
C VAL A 122 -13.90 -3.00 -9.82
N GLN A 123 -13.78 -4.26 -9.41
CA GLN A 123 -12.77 -4.68 -8.43
C GLN A 123 -11.34 -4.41 -8.93
N TYR A 124 -11.07 -4.71 -10.21
CA TYR A 124 -9.80 -4.40 -10.88
C TYR A 124 -9.47 -2.90 -10.85
N MET A 125 -10.45 -2.04 -11.13
CA MET A 125 -10.29 -0.59 -11.03
C MET A 125 -9.98 -0.14 -9.59
N HIS A 126 -10.68 -0.69 -8.59
CA HIS A 126 -10.41 -0.39 -7.18
C HIS A 126 -8.98 -0.75 -6.78
N PHE A 127 -8.49 -1.92 -7.21
CA PHE A 127 -7.11 -2.33 -6.98
C PHE A 127 -6.10 -1.37 -7.63
N CYS A 128 -6.30 -0.99 -8.89
CA CYS A 128 -5.43 -0.01 -9.55
C CYS A 128 -5.41 1.35 -8.84
N CYS A 129 -6.55 1.85 -8.37
CA CYS A 129 -6.58 3.11 -7.63
C CYS A 129 -6.00 2.98 -6.20
N ALA A 130 -6.14 1.83 -5.55
CA ALA A 130 -5.47 1.56 -4.29
C ALA A 130 -3.94 1.57 -4.47
N ARG A 131 -3.44 0.97 -5.56
CA ARG A 131 -2.02 0.97 -5.94
C ARG A 131 -1.51 2.40 -6.15
N TYR A 132 -2.21 3.19 -6.96
CA TYR A 132 -1.89 4.60 -7.18
C TYR A 132 -1.86 5.42 -5.89
N GLY A 133 -2.84 5.19 -5.01
CA GLY A 133 -2.91 5.83 -3.70
C GLY A 133 -1.72 5.47 -2.80
N TYR A 134 -1.31 4.20 -2.79
CA TYR A 134 -0.13 3.73 -2.08
C TYR A 134 1.16 4.38 -2.59
N GLU A 135 1.38 4.37 -3.90
CA GLU A 135 2.54 5.00 -4.53
C GLU A 135 2.64 6.49 -4.21
N ASN A 136 1.52 7.21 -4.31
CA ASN A 136 1.47 8.63 -4.00
C ASN A 136 1.64 8.93 -2.52
N CYS A 137 1.15 8.05 -1.63
CA CYS A 137 1.38 8.16 -0.19
C CYS A 137 2.88 8.11 0.11
N VAL A 138 3.59 7.12 -0.43
CA VAL A 138 5.05 6.99 -0.29
C VAL A 138 5.79 8.19 -0.90
N PHE A 139 5.43 8.58 -2.13
CA PHE A 139 6.00 9.74 -2.81
C PHE A 139 5.85 11.02 -1.99
N THR A 140 4.66 11.27 -1.46
CA THR A 140 4.34 12.48 -0.70
C THR A 140 5.11 12.53 0.60
N SER A 141 5.17 11.42 1.35
CA SER A 141 5.96 11.32 2.57
C SER A 141 7.45 11.60 2.31
N ALA A 142 8.00 11.03 1.24
CA ALA A 142 9.38 11.26 0.85
C ALA A 142 9.62 12.70 0.36
N LYS A 143 8.67 13.30 -0.36
CA LYS A 143 8.77 14.69 -0.83
C LYS A 143 8.91 15.70 0.32
N TYR A 144 8.29 15.43 1.47
CA TYR A 144 8.38 16.29 2.65
C TYR A 144 9.62 16.04 3.51
N LYS A 145 10.22 14.85 3.45
CA LYS A 145 11.32 14.43 4.34
C LYS A 145 12.67 14.26 3.66
N CYS A 146 12.70 14.25 2.32
CA CYS A 146 13.88 13.92 1.52
C CYS A 146 14.01 14.83 0.29
N LYS A 147 15.09 14.65 -0.47
CA LYS A 147 15.30 15.34 -1.75
C LYS A 147 14.25 14.93 -2.79
N PRO A 148 13.92 15.82 -3.76
CA PRO A 148 12.92 15.51 -4.79
C PRO A 148 13.22 14.25 -5.60
N ASP A 149 14.48 14.00 -5.93
CA ASP A 149 14.91 12.80 -6.65
C ASP A 149 14.75 11.53 -5.81
N SER A 150 15.01 11.59 -4.50
CA SER A 150 14.68 10.50 -3.57
C SER A 150 13.18 10.21 -3.54
N ALA A 151 12.31 11.22 -3.58
CA ALA A 151 10.87 10.99 -3.59
C ALA A 151 10.42 10.21 -4.83
N VAL A 152 10.95 10.56 -6.01
CA VAL A 152 10.71 9.82 -7.26
C VAL A 152 11.22 8.39 -7.16
N PHE A 153 12.43 8.18 -6.65
CA PHE A 153 13.00 6.85 -6.47
C PHE A 153 12.14 5.99 -5.53
N LEU A 154 11.73 6.52 -4.38
CA LEU A 154 10.90 5.79 -3.44
C LEU A 154 9.53 5.43 -4.01
N ARG A 155 8.95 6.29 -4.87
CA ARG A 155 7.73 5.95 -5.62
C ARG A 155 7.95 4.78 -6.58
N LYS A 156 9.08 4.75 -7.28
CA LYS A 156 9.46 3.63 -8.17
C LYS A 156 9.57 2.32 -7.38
N ILE A 157 10.16 2.35 -6.19
CA ILE A 157 10.23 1.18 -5.30
C ILE A 157 8.84 0.76 -4.82
N ALA A 158 7.98 1.71 -4.41
CA ALA A 158 6.60 1.42 -4.03
C ALA A 158 5.84 0.74 -5.17
N LYS A 159 5.96 1.25 -6.41
CA LYS A 159 5.36 0.66 -7.61
C LYS A 159 5.83 -0.77 -7.87
N LEU A 160 7.14 -1.04 -7.75
CA LEU A 160 7.68 -2.40 -7.88
C LEU A 160 7.07 -3.35 -6.85
N LEU A 161 7.01 -2.94 -5.58
CA LEU A 161 6.49 -3.76 -4.48
C LEU A 161 4.99 -3.99 -4.55
N SER A 162 4.22 -3.06 -5.14
CA SER A 162 2.77 -3.19 -5.32
C SER A 162 2.38 -3.78 -6.68
N THR A 163 3.35 -4.24 -7.47
CA THR A 163 3.07 -4.90 -8.74
C THR A 163 2.60 -6.34 -8.49
N ASP A 164 1.48 -6.70 -9.12
CA ASP A 164 0.96 -8.06 -9.21
C ASP A 164 0.89 -8.48 -10.69
N ARG A 165 0.95 -9.78 -10.97
CA ARG A 165 0.74 -10.33 -12.33
C ARG A 165 -0.62 -9.94 -12.92
N HIS A 166 -1.66 -9.84 -12.10
CA HIS A 166 -3.00 -9.46 -12.53
C HIS A 166 -3.07 -7.98 -12.88
N PHE A 167 -2.24 -7.14 -12.25
CA PHE A 167 -2.32 -5.67 -12.31
C PHE A 167 -1.27 -5.02 -13.23
N LEU A 168 -0.64 -5.79 -14.12
CA LEU A 168 0.41 -5.29 -15.03
C LEU A 168 -0.06 -4.12 -15.92
N ASN A 169 -1.38 -3.95 -16.12
CA ASN A 169 -1.97 -2.92 -16.97
C ASN A 169 -2.65 -1.78 -16.19
N CYS A 170 -2.39 -1.63 -14.89
CA CYS A 170 -3.01 -0.54 -14.11
C CYS A 170 -2.57 0.86 -14.56
N ASP A 171 -1.40 1.01 -15.18
CA ASP A 171 -0.82 2.31 -15.56
C ASP A 171 -1.80 3.20 -16.35
N LYS A 172 -2.59 2.62 -17.27
CA LYS A 172 -3.60 3.36 -18.05
C LYS A 172 -4.77 3.85 -17.18
N ILE A 173 -5.28 2.98 -16.30
CA ILE A 173 -6.38 3.29 -15.37
C ILE A 173 -5.94 4.37 -14.38
N GLU A 174 -4.71 4.29 -13.90
CA GLU A 174 -4.15 5.25 -12.95
C GLU A 174 -4.10 6.67 -13.53
N SER A 175 -3.65 6.79 -14.78
CA SER A 175 -3.57 8.08 -15.46
C SER A 175 -4.95 8.69 -15.76
N GLU A 176 -5.92 7.87 -16.17
CA GLU A 176 -7.22 8.35 -16.66
C GLU A 176 -8.27 8.50 -15.55
N ILE A 177 -8.22 7.67 -14.50
CA ILE A 177 -9.30 7.57 -13.50
C ILE A 177 -8.82 7.97 -12.10
N CYS A 178 -7.72 7.37 -11.63
CA CYS A 178 -7.32 7.49 -10.23
C CYS A 178 -6.66 8.84 -9.90
N SER A 179 -5.96 9.43 -10.87
CA SER A 179 -5.33 10.76 -10.78
C SER A 179 -6.33 11.89 -10.47
N GLY A 180 -7.56 11.81 -10.98
CA GLY A 180 -8.64 12.78 -10.72
C GLY A 180 -9.42 12.56 -9.42
N ALA A 181 -9.33 11.36 -8.82
CA ALA A 181 -10.14 10.95 -7.67
C ALA A 181 -9.46 11.19 -6.30
N SER A 182 -8.22 11.67 -6.28
CA SER A 182 -7.39 11.87 -5.07
C SER A 182 -7.94 12.91 -4.06
N GLY A 183 -9.15 13.45 -4.30
CA GLY A 183 -9.83 14.43 -3.44
C GLY A 183 -11.02 13.91 -2.62
N ARG A 184 -11.36 12.62 -2.63
CA ARG A 184 -12.47 12.10 -1.78
C ARG A 184 -11.97 11.24 -0.62
N HIS A 185 -11.15 11.86 0.23
CA HIS A 185 -11.34 11.58 1.65
C HIS A 185 -12.74 12.07 2.03
N HIS A 186 -13.62 11.17 2.44
CA HIS A 186 -14.81 11.55 3.22
C HIS A 186 -14.34 12.13 4.56
N HIS A 187 -13.83 13.36 4.52
CA HIS A 187 -13.97 14.25 5.65
C HIS A 187 -15.47 14.52 5.73
N HIS A 188 -16.12 13.93 6.74
CA HIS A 188 -17.40 14.42 7.19
C HIS A 188 -17.15 15.82 7.78
N ARG A 189 -17.01 16.82 6.90
CA ARG A 189 -16.96 18.22 7.27
C ARG A 189 -18.37 18.54 7.74
N ARG A 190 -18.59 18.47 9.06
CA ARG A 190 -19.77 19.09 9.68
C ARG A 190 -19.78 20.54 9.21
N SER A 191 -20.69 20.85 8.30
CA SER A 191 -20.87 22.20 7.81
C SER A 191 -21.37 23.05 8.98
N PRO A 192 -20.68 24.14 9.37
CA PRO A 192 -21.12 24.98 10.49
C PRO A 192 -22.39 25.78 10.16
N THR A 193 -22.89 25.68 8.92
CA THR A 193 -24.09 26.38 8.45
C THR A 193 -25.38 25.92 9.14
N LEU A 194 -25.46 24.70 9.69
CA LEU A 194 -26.66 24.26 10.40
C LEU A 194 -26.82 24.89 11.80
N LEU A 195 -25.72 25.13 12.53
CA LEU A 195 -25.77 25.69 13.89
C LEU A 195 -26.20 27.16 13.90
N VAL A 196 -25.81 27.94 12.88
CA VAL A 196 -26.19 29.34 12.75
C VAL A 196 -27.66 29.48 12.34
N ALA A 197 -28.15 28.60 11.46
CA ALA A 197 -29.56 28.61 11.03
C ALA A 197 -30.51 28.26 12.19
N THR A 198 -30.13 27.31 13.06
CA THR A 198 -30.95 26.96 14.24
C THR A 198 -30.99 28.06 15.30
N LEU A 199 -29.88 28.79 15.51
CA LEU A 199 -29.86 29.92 16.46
C LEU A 199 -30.67 31.11 15.93
N ALA A 200 -30.57 31.42 14.63
CA ALA A 200 -31.36 32.49 14.02
C ALA A 200 -32.87 32.20 14.06
N ALA A 201 -33.26 30.94 13.82
CA ALA A 201 -34.66 30.53 13.91
C ALA A 201 -35.21 30.64 15.35
N MET A 202 -34.44 30.26 16.36
CA MET A 202 -34.87 30.41 17.76
C MET A 202 -34.98 31.88 18.21
N VAL A 203 -34.06 32.75 17.76
CA VAL A 203 -34.14 34.20 18.04
C VAL A 203 -35.34 34.84 17.36
N MET A 204 -35.70 34.41 16.15
CA MET A 204 -36.88 34.92 15.43
C MET A 204 -38.21 34.42 16.02
N LEU A 205 -38.24 33.23 16.63
CA LEU A 205 -39.46 32.65 17.23
C LEU A 205 -39.77 33.17 18.64
N LEU A 206 -38.75 33.60 19.41
CA LEU A 206 -38.92 34.18 20.75
C LEU A 206 -39.90 35.38 20.80
N PRO A 207 -39.81 36.40 19.93
CA PRO A 207 -40.76 37.51 19.94
C PRO A 207 -42.17 37.12 19.41
N VAL A 208 -42.28 36.08 18.59
CA VAL A 208 -43.57 35.56 18.09
C VAL A 208 -44.31 34.82 19.21
N MET A 209 -43.60 33.98 19.97
CA MET A 209 -44.15 33.29 21.14
C MET A 209 -44.56 34.26 22.26
N ALA A 210 -43.76 35.32 22.49
CA ALA A 210 -44.08 36.36 23.48
C ALA A 210 -45.35 37.17 23.12
N ARG A 211 -45.64 37.34 21.82
CA ARG A 211 -46.88 38.00 21.35
C ARG A 211 -48.09 37.08 21.46
N LEU A 212 -47.94 35.77 21.23
CA LEU A 212 -49.01 34.79 21.38
C LEU A 212 -49.45 34.63 22.85
N SER A 213 -48.52 34.69 23.81
CA SER A 213 -48.85 34.64 25.25
C SER A 213 -49.51 35.90 25.81
N ALA A 214 -49.44 37.03 25.10
CA ALA A 214 -50.12 38.28 25.47
C ALA A 214 -51.55 38.41 24.89
N VAL A 215 -51.90 37.60 23.88
CA VAL A 215 -53.25 37.54 23.28
C VAL A 215 -54.16 36.54 24.02
N TRP A 216 -53.57 35.63 24.82
CA TRP A 216 -54.27 34.65 25.65
C TRP A 216 -54.12 34.96 27.15
N ARG A 217 -54.28 36.24 27.53
CA ARG A 217 -54.46 36.68 28.91
C ARG A 217 -55.48 37.79 29.00
#